data_AF-A0A8T5MAC5-F1
#
_entry.id   AF-A0A8T5MAC5-F1
#
_cell.length_a   1.000
_cell.length_b   1.000
_cell.length_c   1.000
_cell.angle_alpha   90.00
_cell.angle_beta   90.00
_cell.angle_gamma   90.00
#
_symmetry.space_group_name_H-M   'P 1'
#
loop_
_entity.id
_entity.type
_entity.pdbx_description
1 polymer ?
#
loop_
_entity_poly.entity_id
_entity_poly.type
_entity_poly.pdbx_seq_one_letter_code
_entity_poly.pdbx_strand_id
1 'polypeptide(L)'
;MNNRGQVPTIILVVAALVLAVLALFVIITFQDNENFQSKDISRMLSDLEFSQQYITIQTKFIFQETLSSCPTCPPKQLKQKIKDSVKEIPVPHYVGNLFLQLRTGKFTLTEENSQYQLEIQDLFVQSEKGVNKIVRNFNICLIFDSRGNFLRNC
;
A
#
# COMPACT_ATOMS: atom_id res chain seq x y z
N MET A 1 -53.25 -10.05 52.97
CA MET A 1 -52.06 -9.81 52.13
C MET A 1 -52.42 -10.07 50.68
N ASN A 2 -52.37 -9.02 49.86
CA ASN A 2 -52.84 -9.02 48.48
C ASN A 2 -51.71 -9.52 47.56
N ASN A 3 -51.59 -10.85 47.38
CA ASN A 3 -50.50 -11.48 46.60
C ASN A 3 -50.65 -11.33 45.07
N ARG A 4 -51.68 -10.63 44.58
CA ARG A 4 -51.96 -10.49 43.13
C ARG A 4 -50.92 -9.64 42.38
N GLY A 5 -50.12 -8.83 43.07
CA GLY A 5 -49.04 -8.01 42.47
C GLY A 5 -47.72 -8.76 42.24
N GLN A 6 -47.51 -9.93 42.85
CA GLN A 6 -46.23 -10.63 42.77
C GLN A 6 -45.98 -11.30 41.41
N VAL A 7 -47.04 -11.85 40.80
CA VAL A 7 -46.97 -12.52 39.49
C VAL A 7 -46.48 -11.59 38.36
N PRO A 8 -47.07 -10.39 38.13
CA PRO A 8 -46.59 -9.49 37.08
C PRO A 8 -45.16 -9.00 37.34
N THR A 9 -44.77 -8.82 38.60
CA THR A 9 -43.41 -8.39 38.97
C THR A 9 -42.38 -9.47 38.60
N ILE A 10 -42.66 -10.74 38.87
CA ILE A 10 -41.78 -11.87 38.50
C ILE A 10 -41.64 -11.97 36.98
N ILE A 11 -42.73 -11.82 36.23
CA ILE A 11 -42.71 -11.84 34.76
C ILE A 11 -41.83 -10.70 34.21
N LEU A 12 -41.91 -9.50 34.79
CA LEU A 12 -41.12 -8.34 34.39
C LEU A 12 -39.62 -8.58 34.62
N VAL A 13 -39.25 -9.18 35.75
CA VAL A 13 -37.86 -9.55 36.05
C VAL A 13 -37.33 -10.58 35.06
N VAL A 14 -38.11 -11.61 34.73
CA VAL A 14 -37.71 -12.63 33.75
C VAL A 14 -37.53 -12.01 32.36
N ALA A 15 -38.46 -11.15 31.93
CA ALA A 15 -38.38 -10.45 30.65
C ALA A 15 -37.13 -9.54 30.57
N ALA A 16 -36.84 -8.81 31.65
CA ALA A 16 -35.63 -7.98 31.74
C ALA A 16 -34.35 -8.83 31.66
N LEU A 17 -34.35 -10.01 32.28
CA LEU A 17 -33.20 -10.92 32.27
C LEU A 17 -32.96 -11.50 30.87
N VAL A 18 -34.02 -11.89 30.15
CA VAL A 18 -33.93 -12.34 28.75
C VAL A 18 -33.40 -11.22 27.85
N LEU A 19 -33.89 -10.00 28.01
CA LEU A 19 -33.39 -8.83 27.25
C LEU A 19 -31.91 -8.56 27.53
N ALA A 20 -31.46 -8.68 28.79
CA ALA A 20 -30.06 -8.49 29.14
C ALA A 20 -29.15 -9.56 28.49
N VAL A 21 -29.59 -10.82 28.47
CA VAL A 21 -28.85 -11.91 27.80
C VAL A 21 -28.79 -11.69 26.29
N LEU A 22 -29.90 -11.29 25.67
CA LEU A 22 -29.93 -10.97 24.23
C LEU A 22 -29.03 -9.78 23.91
N ALA A 23 -29.04 -8.74 24.73
CA ALA A 23 -28.15 -7.59 24.55
C ALA A 23 -26.67 -8.00 24.63
N LEU A 24 -26.29 -8.84 25.61
CA LEU A 24 -24.94 -9.38 25.73
C LEU A 24 -24.56 -10.23 24.51
N PHE A 25 -25.46 -11.09 24.03
CA PHE A 25 -25.23 -11.91 22.85
C PHE A 25 -25.00 -11.06 21.60
N VAL A 26 -25.79 -10.01 21.42
CA VAL A 26 -25.62 -9.04 20.34
C VAL A 26 -24.26 -8.36 20.44
N ILE A 27 -23.87 -7.85 21.62
CA ILE A 27 -22.57 -7.20 21.83
C ILE A 27 -21.39 -8.13 21.47
N ILE A 28 -21.41 -9.38 21.93
CA ILE A 28 -20.36 -10.36 21.64
C ILE A 28 -20.27 -10.62 20.13
N THR A 29 -21.42 -10.83 19.48
CA THR A 29 -21.48 -11.10 18.04
C THR A 29 -20.95 -9.94 17.20
N PHE A 30 -21.23 -8.69 17.60
CA PHE A 30 -20.71 -7.49 16.93
C PHE A 30 -19.22 -7.28 17.19
N GLN A 31 -18.72 -7.53 18.41
CA GLN A 31 -17.30 -7.37 18.74
C GLN A 31 -16.38 -8.26 17.92
N ASP A 32 -16.77 -9.50 17.65
CA ASP A 32 -15.93 -10.41 16.85
C ASP A 32 -15.83 -9.92 15.40
N ASN A 33 -16.94 -9.52 14.78
CA ASN A 33 -16.97 -9.14 13.37
C ASN A 33 -16.21 -7.81 13.08
N GLU A 34 -16.35 -6.81 13.95
CA GLU A 34 -15.61 -5.53 13.80
C GLU A 34 -14.11 -5.69 14.00
N ASN A 35 -13.68 -6.55 14.93
CA ASN A 35 -12.27 -6.84 15.16
C ASN A 35 -11.61 -7.55 13.98
N PHE A 36 -12.33 -8.41 13.25
CA PHE A 36 -11.81 -9.05 12.04
C PHE A 36 -11.66 -8.06 10.88
N GLN A 37 -12.66 -7.20 10.64
CA GLN A 37 -12.58 -6.21 9.57
C GLN A 37 -11.48 -5.16 9.81
N SER A 38 -11.34 -4.71 11.06
CA SER A 38 -10.31 -3.72 11.43
C SER A 38 -8.90 -4.28 11.28
N LYS A 39 -8.67 -5.53 11.69
CA LYS A 39 -7.38 -6.22 11.49
C LYS A 39 -7.05 -6.40 10.02
N ASP A 40 -8.05 -6.70 9.20
CA ASP A 40 -7.87 -6.90 7.78
C ASP A 40 -7.53 -5.61 7.05
N ILE A 41 -8.24 -4.52 7.35
CA ILE A 41 -7.91 -3.18 6.82
C ILE A 41 -6.51 -2.76 7.28
N SER A 42 -6.17 -2.96 8.56
CA SER A 42 -4.84 -2.62 9.08
C SER A 42 -3.73 -3.39 8.36
N ARG A 43 -3.93 -4.68 8.07
CA ARG A 43 -2.97 -5.48 7.28
C ARG A 43 -2.87 -4.96 5.85
N MET A 44 -4.00 -4.68 5.19
CA MET A 44 -3.99 -4.12 3.84
C MET A 44 -3.25 -2.78 3.76
N LEU A 45 -3.42 -1.90 4.76
CA LEU A 45 -2.68 -0.64 4.86
C LEU A 45 -1.18 -0.87 5.04
N SER A 46 -0.79 -1.83 5.90
CA SER A 46 0.61 -2.23 6.08
C SER A 46 1.21 -2.78 4.78
N ASP A 47 0.47 -3.62 4.05
CA ASP A 47 0.91 -4.18 2.76
C ASP A 47 1.11 -3.10 1.70
N LEU A 48 0.23 -2.09 1.68
CA LEU A 48 0.35 -0.94 0.79
C LEU A 48 1.57 -0.09 1.11
N GLU A 49 1.82 0.18 2.39
CA GLU A 49 3.00 0.93 2.82
C GLU A 49 4.29 0.18 2.47
N PHE A 50 4.34 -1.12 2.78
CA PHE A 50 5.45 -1.97 2.38
C PHE A 50 5.65 -1.97 0.86
N SER A 51 4.59 -2.08 0.07
CA SER A 51 4.65 -2.07 -1.39
C SER A 51 5.18 -0.73 -1.93
N GLN A 52 4.74 0.39 -1.37
CA GLN A 52 5.22 1.72 -1.74
C GLN A 52 6.71 1.90 -1.42
N GLN A 53 7.15 1.45 -0.23
CA GLN A 53 8.56 1.49 0.16
C GLN A 53 9.40 0.57 -0.73
N TYR A 54 8.92 -0.65 -0.99
CA TYR A 54 9.57 -1.61 -1.88
C TYR A 54 9.78 -1.03 -3.28
N ILE A 55 8.74 -0.44 -3.89
CA ILE A 55 8.83 0.23 -5.20
C ILE A 55 9.87 1.35 -5.17
N THR A 56 9.87 2.16 -4.11
CA THR A 56 10.82 3.27 -3.97
C THR A 56 12.27 2.76 -3.91
N ILE A 57 12.53 1.71 -3.11
CA ILE A 57 13.86 1.10 -2.97
C ILE A 57 14.29 0.41 -4.26
N GLN A 58 13.41 -0.35 -4.91
CA GLN A 58 13.70 -1.00 -6.19
C GLN A 58 14.03 0.04 -7.27
N THR A 59 13.29 1.14 -7.31
CA THR A 59 13.58 2.24 -8.25
C THR A 59 14.97 2.83 -7.98
N LYS A 60 15.33 3.07 -6.72
CA LYS A 60 16.68 3.52 -6.36
C LYS A 60 17.75 2.54 -6.85
N PHE A 61 17.57 1.25 -6.62
CA PHE A 61 18.52 0.22 -7.01
C PHE A 61 18.70 0.13 -8.52
N ILE A 62 17.60 0.06 -9.29
CA ILE A 62 17.62 -0.01 -10.76
C ILE A 62 18.36 1.19 -11.36
N PHE A 63 18.07 2.39 -10.85
CA PHE A 63 18.70 3.60 -11.36
C PHE A 63 20.16 3.73 -10.95
N GLN A 64 20.50 3.39 -9.70
CA GLN A 64 21.88 3.35 -9.23
C GLN A 64 22.72 2.38 -10.06
N GLU A 65 22.23 1.17 -10.30
CA GLU A 65 22.92 0.17 -11.12
C GLU A 65 23.08 0.66 -12.56
N THR A 66 22.02 1.25 -13.14
CA THR A 66 22.07 1.73 -14.52
C THR A 66 23.07 2.87 -14.70
N LEU A 67 23.06 3.86 -13.81
CA LEU A 67 24.01 4.99 -13.81
C LEU A 67 25.44 4.51 -13.55
N SER A 68 25.63 3.60 -12.58
CA SER A 68 26.95 3.02 -12.28
C SER A 68 27.51 2.21 -13.47
N SER A 69 26.64 1.54 -14.22
CA SER A 69 27.04 0.77 -15.41
C SER A 69 27.48 1.64 -16.59
N CYS A 70 27.11 2.93 -16.60
CA CYS A 70 27.47 3.85 -17.66
C CYS A 70 27.47 5.32 -17.21
N PRO A 71 28.56 5.77 -16.56
CA PRO A 71 28.67 7.13 -16.04
C PRO A 71 28.68 8.22 -17.12
N THR A 72 29.00 7.87 -18.36
CA THR A 72 29.12 8.78 -19.51
C THR A 72 28.03 8.60 -20.55
N CYS A 73 27.00 7.79 -20.25
CA CYS A 73 25.91 7.56 -21.19
C CYS A 73 25.04 8.81 -21.34
N PRO A 74 24.69 9.23 -22.57
CA PRO A 74 23.72 10.27 -22.76
C PRO A 74 22.33 9.84 -22.23
N PRO A 75 21.46 10.77 -21.80
CA PRO A 75 20.16 10.45 -21.19
C PRO A 75 19.28 9.51 -22.01
N LYS A 76 19.34 9.59 -23.34
CA LYS A 76 18.59 8.67 -24.24
C LYS A 76 19.05 7.21 -24.10
N GLN A 77 20.36 6.98 -23.97
CA GLN A 77 20.89 5.62 -23.77
C GLN A 77 20.59 5.11 -22.36
N LEU A 78 20.69 5.97 -21.34
CA LEU A 78 20.29 5.62 -19.96
C LEU A 78 18.83 5.17 -19.92
N LYS A 79 17.93 5.93 -20.54
CA LYS A 79 16.51 5.59 -20.62
C LYS A 79 16.28 4.21 -21.26
N GLN A 80 17.04 3.89 -22.31
CA GLN A 80 16.93 2.59 -22.97
C GLN A 80 17.51 1.46 -22.09
N LYS A 81 18.65 1.67 -21.44
CA LYS A 81 19.22 0.71 -20.48
C LYS A 81 18.26 0.40 -19.35
N ILE A 82 17.64 1.42 -18.74
CA ILE A 82 16.64 1.23 -17.68
C ILE A 82 15.51 0.31 -18.17
N LYS A 83 14.98 0.59 -19.37
CA LYS A 83 13.92 -0.24 -19.99
C LYS A 83 14.35 -1.69 -20.17
N ASP A 84 15.61 -1.92 -20.55
CA ASP A 84 16.14 -3.26 -20.78
C ASP A 84 16.39 -4.00 -19.45
N SER A 85 16.94 -3.33 -18.44
CA SER A 85 17.14 -3.89 -17.09
C SER A 85 15.84 -4.35 -16.43
N VAL A 86 14.71 -3.68 -16.70
CA VAL A 86 13.41 -4.05 -16.10
C VAL A 86 12.61 -5.09 -16.90
N LYS A 87 13.06 -5.48 -18.10
CA LYS A 87 12.36 -6.51 -18.90
C LYS A 87 12.45 -7.88 -18.24
N GLU A 88 13.59 -8.20 -17.65
CA GLU A 88 13.89 -9.52 -17.09
C GLU A 88 13.34 -9.69 -15.66
N ILE A 89 12.97 -8.59 -15.00
CA ILE A 89 12.45 -8.64 -13.63
C ILE A 89 11.02 -9.23 -13.65
N PRO A 90 10.75 -10.35 -12.97
CA PRO A 90 9.40 -10.87 -12.85
C PRO A 90 8.53 -9.85 -12.11
N VAL A 91 7.40 -9.45 -12.72
CA VAL A 91 6.48 -8.48 -12.10
C VAL A 91 5.65 -9.23 -11.07
N PRO A 92 5.79 -8.92 -9.77
CA PRO A 92 4.93 -9.53 -8.77
C PRO A 92 3.50 -9.05 -9.02
N HIS A 93 2.52 -9.96 -8.98
CA HIS A 93 1.11 -9.65 -9.26
C HIS A 93 0.51 -8.55 -8.36
N TYR A 94 1.15 -8.26 -7.23
CA TYR A 94 0.67 -7.31 -6.22
C TYR A 94 1.38 -5.95 -6.26
N VAL A 95 2.39 -5.76 -7.12
CA VAL A 95 3.25 -4.57 -7.09
C VAL A 95 2.88 -3.61 -8.22
N GLY A 96 1.73 -2.95 -8.06
CA GLY A 96 1.44 -1.68 -8.74
C GLY A 96 1.65 -1.62 -10.26
N ASN A 97 1.99 -0.43 -10.77
CA ASN A 97 2.31 -0.19 -12.19
C ASN A 97 3.75 0.30 -12.46
N LEU A 98 4.64 0.30 -11.47
CA LEU A 98 6.03 0.78 -11.64
C LEU A 98 6.73 0.14 -12.84
N PHE A 99 6.77 -1.19 -12.88
CA PHE A 99 7.49 -1.91 -13.94
C PHE A 99 6.90 -1.64 -15.32
N LEU A 100 5.57 -1.42 -15.40
CA LEU A 100 4.92 -1.03 -16.64
C LEU A 100 5.36 0.38 -17.07
N GLN A 101 5.38 1.35 -16.15
CA GLN A 101 5.86 2.71 -16.43
C GLN A 101 7.33 2.70 -16.89
N LEU A 102 8.19 1.93 -16.21
CA LEU A 102 9.61 1.79 -16.58
C LEU A 102 9.79 1.13 -17.95
N ARG A 103 9.11 0.00 -18.23
CA ARG A 103 9.20 -0.70 -19.53
C ARG A 103 8.70 0.13 -20.70
N THR A 104 7.62 0.87 -20.50
CA THR A 104 7.04 1.75 -21.53
C THR A 104 7.81 3.07 -21.67
N GLY A 105 8.74 3.37 -20.76
CA GLY A 105 9.50 4.62 -20.78
C GLY A 105 8.68 5.83 -20.34
N LYS A 106 7.59 5.63 -19.61
CA LYS A 106 6.74 6.67 -19.02
C LYS A 106 7.36 7.18 -17.71
N PHE A 107 8.53 7.77 -17.85
CA PHE A 107 9.26 8.47 -16.80
C PHE A 107 10.11 9.56 -17.42
N THR A 108 10.40 10.59 -16.63
CA THR A 108 11.30 11.68 -16.99
C THR A 108 12.67 11.43 -16.35
N LEU A 109 13.72 11.67 -17.13
CA LEU A 109 15.10 11.65 -16.67
C LEU A 109 15.75 12.91 -17.21
N THR A 110 16.02 13.87 -16.33
CA THR A 110 16.67 15.13 -16.64
C THR A 110 18.07 15.16 -16.02
N GLU A 111 19.01 15.80 -16.71
CA GLU A 111 20.37 16.00 -16.22
C GLU A 111 20.59 17.50 -15.99
N GLU A 112 20.88 17.89 -14.75
CA GLU A 112 21.14 19.27 -14.36
C GLU A 112 22.35 19.32 -13.42
N ASN A 113 23.35 20.17 -13.72
CA ASN A 113 24.53 20.35 -12.86
C ASN A 113 25.23 19.03 -12.46
N SER A 114 25.36 18.09 -13.40
CA SER A 114 25.91 16.75 -13.16
C SER A 114 25.11 15.88 -12.17
N GLN A 115 23.83 16.18 -11.99
CA GLN A 115 22.87 15.38 -11.23
C GLN A 115 21.78 14.86 -12.17
N TYR A 116 21.30 13.66 -11.88
CA TYR A 116 20.21 13.03 -12.62
C TYR A 116 18.95 13.07 -11.77
N GLN A 117 17.90 13.74 -12.26
CA GLN A 117 16.58 13.75 -11.65
C GLN A 117 15.66 12.80 -12.40
N LEU A 118 15.16 11.81 -11.67
CA LEU A 118 14.17 10.86 -12.12
C LEU A 118 12.82 11.25 -11.57
N GLU A 119 11.80 11.30 -12.42
CA GLU A 119 10.42 11.39 -11.98
C GLU A 119 9.54 10.33 -12.66
N ILE A 120 8.69 9.72 -11.85
CA ILE A 120 7.68 8.75 -12.29
C ILE A 120 6.35 9.17 -11.68
N GLN A 121 5.41 9.52 -12.54
CA GLN A 121 4.08 9.99 -12.16
C GLN A 121 3.05 8.86 -12.26
N ASP A 122 1.93 9.06 -11.57
CA ASP A 122 0.77 8.16 -11.60
C ASP A 122 1.14 6.72 -11.23
N LEU A 123 1.98 6.56 -10.20
CA LEU A 123 2.23 5.25 -9.63
C LEU A 123 1.10 4.87 -8.69
N PHE A 124 0.74 3.60 -8.68
CA PHE A 124 -0.20 3.07 -7.70
C PHE A 124 0.30 1.77 -7.10
N VAL A 125 -0.12 1.50 -5.87
CA VAL A 125 -0.08 0.18 -5.22
C VAL A 125 -1.50 -0.21 -4.84
N GLN A 126 -1.79 -1.50 -4.85
CA GLN A 126 -3.09 -2.02 -4.47
C GLN A 126 -2.97 -3.23 -3.54
N SER A 127 -3.88 -3.33 -2.58
CA SER A 127 -4.06 -4.51 -1.73
C SER A 127 -5.53 -4.90 -1.79
N GLU A 128 -5.78 -6.20 -1.89
CA GLU A 128 -7.11 -6.77 -2.08
C GLU A 128 -7.31 -7.94 -1.11
N LYS A 129 -8.44 -7.93 -0.39
CA LYS A 129 -8.84 -9.01 0.51
C LYS A 129 -10.35 -9.20 0.49
N GLY A 130 -10.79 -10.32 -0.08
CA GLY A 130 -12.22 -10.61 -0.27
C GLY A 130 -12.85 -9.60 -1.22
N VAL A 131 -13.82 -8.83 -0.71
CA VAL A 131 -14.47 -7.74 -1.47
C VAL A 131 -13.81 -6.37 -1.26
N ASN A 132 -12.88 -6.27 -0.31
CA ASN A 132 -12.22 -5.01 0.00
C ASN A 132 -11.01 -4.82 -0.90
N LYS A 133 -10.91 -3.64 -1.51
CA LYS A 133 -9.77 -3.22 -2.31
C LYS A 133 -9.36 -1.81 -1.91
N ILE A 134 -8.08 -1.63 -1.60
CA ILE A 134 -7.50 -0.31 -1.32
C ILE A 134 -6.44 -0.03 -2.38
N VAL A 135 -6.54 1.13 -3.03
CA VAL A 135 -5.58 1.62 -4.02
C VAL A 135 -4.98 2.91 -3.50
N ARG A 136 -3.65 3.02 -3.53
CA ARG A 136 -2.94 4.24 -3.14
C ARG A 136 -2.09 4.72 -4.30
N ASN A 137 -2.33 5.96 -4.71
CA ASN A 137 -1.56 6.64 -5.74
C ASN A 137 -0.42 7.44 -5.10
N PHE A 138 0.71 7.52 -5.79
CA PHE A 138 1.86 8.30 -5.39
C PHE A 138 2.74 8.61 -6.60
N ASN A 139 3.68 9.52 -6.42
CA ASN A 139 4.71 9.82 -7.41
C ASN A 139 6.08 9.50 -6.80
N ILE A 140 7.04 9.17 -7.65
CA ILE A 140 8.44 9.05 -7.25
C ILE A 140 9.21 10.19 -7.89
N CYS A 141 9.97 10.91 -7.07
CA CYS A 141 10.98 11.85 -7.53
C CYS A 141 12.29 11.60 -6.78
N LEU A 142 13.36 11.30 -7.52
CA LEU A 142 14.66 10.92 -6.96
C LEU A 142 15.79 11.64 -7.69
N ILE A 143 16.74 12.16 -6.93
CA ILE A 143 17.94 12.83 -7.46
C ILE A 143 19.18 11.97 -7.15
N PHE A 144 19.98 11.71 -8.18
CA PHE A 144 21.22 10.95 -8.12
C PHE A 144 22.40 11.80 -8.57
N ASP A 145 23.61 11.50 -8.09
CA ASP A 145 24.84 12.04 -8.65
C ASP A 145 25.23 11.32 -9.96
N SER A 146 26.28 11.81 -10.63
CA SER A 146 26.79 11.21 -11.87
C SER A 146 27.37 9.79 -11.71
N ARG A 147 27.52 9.31 -10.47
CA ARG A 147 27.98 7.94 -10.15
C ARG A 147 26.83 7.02 -9.76
N GLY A 148 25.60 7.51 -9.76
CA GLY A 148 24.42 6.75 -9.37
C GLY A 148 24.14 6.71 -7.88
N ASN A 149 24.85 7.49 -7.05
CA ASN A 149 24.54 7.57 -5.63
C ASN A 149 23.27 8.40 -5.43
N PHE A 150 22.33 7.85 -4.67
CA PHE A 150 21.12 8.57 -4.28
C PHE A 150 21.49 9.75 -3.35
N LEU A 151 21.02 10.95 -3.70
CA LEU A 151 21.27 12.17 -2.93
C LEU A 151 20.07 12.53 -2.05
N ARG A 152 18.90 12.70 -2.69
CA ARG A 152 17.66 13.13 -2.03
C ARG A 152 16.45 12.89 -2.93
N ASN A 153 15.26 13.00 -2.34
CA ASN A 153 14.04 13.17 -3.13
C ASN A 153 13.97 14.61 -3.63
N CYS A 154 13.28 14.84 -4.75
CA CYS A 154 12.60 16.13 -4.91
C CYS A 154 11.25 16.05 -4.18
#